data_AF-A0A3D4BAD2-F1
#
_entry.id   AF-A0A3D4BAD2-F1
#
_cell.length_a   1.000
_cell.length_b   1.000
_cell.length_c   1.000
_cell.angle_alpha   90.00
_cell.angle_beta   90.00
_cell.angle_gamma   90.00
#
_symmetry.space_group_name_H-M   'P 1'
#
loop_
_entity.id
_entity.type
_entity.pdbx_description
1 polymer ?
#
loop_
_entity_poly.entity_id
_entity_poly.type
_entity_poly.pdbx_seq_one_letter_code
_entity_poly.pdbx_strand_id
1 'polypeptide(L)'
;ETWDDFIEAGQHILEQSGGHTRMLALSTGRMQGMFEILMQQNGAQIFDDTGRIVINSSEAREVLSLIKRLLDSGICYGARPGTLEYLAGLKNDTIATYATAVWFGGTIKDT
;
A
#
# COMPACT_ATOMS: atom_id res chain seq x y z
N GLU A 1 2.37 -13.14 10.23
CA GLU A 1 1.91 -12.67 8.92
C GLU A 1 2.95 -11.70 8.36
N THR A 2 3.23 -11.79 7.07
CA THR A 2 4.29 -11.08 6.35
C THR A 2 3.72 -10.37 5.11
N TRP A 3 4.53 -9.53 4.46
CA TRP A 3 4.17 -8.95 3.17
C TRP A 3 4.06 -9.98 2.04
N ASP A 4 4.74 -11.12 2.18
CA ASP A 4 4.62 -12.23 1.23
C ASP A 4 3.25 -12.90 1.37
N ASP A 5 2.81 -13.15 2.62
CA ASP A 5 1.46 -13.65 2.92
C ASP A 5 0.38 -12.68 2.41
N PHE A 6 0.62 -11.38 2.53
CA PHE A 6 -0.28 -10.33 2.05
C PHE A 6 -0.41 -10.34 0.51
N ILE A 7 0.71 -10.55 -0.20
CA ILE A 7 0.70 -10.68 -1.66
C ILE A 7 -0.06 -11.93 -2.09
N GLU A 8 0.22 -13.07 -1.44
CA GLU A 8 -0.45 -14.36 -1.74
C GLU A 8 -1.97 -14.25 -1.50
N ALA A 9 -2.39 -13.72 -0.36
CA ALA A 9 -3.80 -13.48 -0.08
C ALA A 9 -4.45 -12.54 -1.12
N GLY A 10 -3.74 -11.47 -1.52
CA GLY A 10 -4.19 -10.56 -2.55
C GLY A 10 -4.35 -11.22 -3.92
N GLN A 11 -3.46 -12.15 -4.29
CA GLN A 11 -3.56 -12.92 -5.52
C GLN A 11 -4.75 -13.88 -5.49
N HIS A 12 -4.98 -14.56 -4.36
CA HIS A 12 -6.17 -15.40 -4.18
C HIS A 12 -7.47 -14.60 -4.28
N ILE A 13 -7.57 -13.45 -3.61
CA ILE A 13 -8.74 -12.55 -3.71
C ILE A 13 -8.96 -12.10 -5.16
N LEU A 14 -7.88 -11.72 -5.83
CA LEU A 14 -7.92 -11.29 -7.23
C LEU A 14 -8.47 -12.38 -8.15
N GLU A 15 -7.99 -13.62 -7.99
CA GLU A 15 -8.43 -14.77 -8.78
C GLU A 15 -9.89 -15.13 -8.48
N GLN A 16 -10.25 -15.28 -7.21
CA GLN A 16 -11.60 -15.71 -6.80
C GLN A 16 -12.67 -14.67 -7.14
N SER A 17 -12.32 -13.39 -7.18
CA SER A 17 -13.21 -12.30 -7.60
C SER A 17 -13.29 -12.13 -9.13
N GLY A 18 -12.58 -12.94 -9.92
CA GLY A 18 -12.56 -12.83 -11.37
C GLY A 18 -11.96 -11.51 -11.87
N GLY A 19 -11.04 -10.91 -11.11
CA GLY A 19 -10.45 -9.63 -11.47
C GLY A 19 -11.21 -8.40 -10.96
N HIS A 20 -12.31 -8.55 -10.21
CA HIS A 20 -13.05 -7.41 -9.65
C HIS A 20 -12.32 -6.76 -8.48
N THR A 21 -11.89 -7.55 -7.51
CA THR A 21 -11.31 -7.06 -6.27
C THR A 21 -9.79 -7.05 -6.33
N ARG A 22 -9.20 -5.93 -5.92
CA ARG A 22 -7.76 -5.76 -5.71
C ARG A 22 -7.47 -5.63 -4.22
N MET A 23 -6.28 -6.04 -3.81
CA MET A 23 -5.92 -6.10 -2.40
C MET A 23 -5.84 -4.70 -1.77
N LEU A 24 -5.20 -3.75 -2.45
CA LEU A 24 -4.95 -2.40 -1.92
C LEU A 24 -4.87 -1.33 -3.01
N ALA A 25 -5.03 -0.07 -2.63
CA ALA A 25 -4.79 1.07 -3.51
C ALA A 25 -3.30 1.44 -3.55
N LEU A 26 -2.67 1.34 -4.72
CA LEU A 26 -1.27 1.72 -4.94
C LEU A 26 -1.01 1.89 -6.44
N SER A 27 -0.24 2.91 -6.81
CA SER A 27 0.17 3.13 -8.20
C SER A 27 1.57 3.74 -8.29
N THR A 28 2.20 3.60 -9.46
CA THR A 28 3.53 4.14 -9.76
C THR A 28 3.61 5.66 -9.61
N GLY A 29 2.50 6.37 -9.81
CA GLY A 29 2.46 7.83 -9.67
C GLY A 29 2.25 8.33 -8.24
N ARG A 30 1.93 7.46 -7.27
CA ARG A 30 1.43 7.86 -5.94
C ARG A 30 1.86 6.90 -4.81
N MET A 31 3.13 6.52 -4.78
CA MET A 31 3.66 5.56 -3.78
C MET A 31 4.20 6.19 -2.49
N GLN A 32 4.29 7.52 -2.38
CA GLN A 32 5.01 8.18 -1.28
C GLN A 32 4.49 7.78 0.12
N GLY A 33 3.17 7.68 0.30
CA GLY A 33 2.60 7.29 1.61
C GLY A 33 2.91 5.84 1.98
N MET A 34 2.85 4.92 1.01
CA MET A 34 3.20 3.52 1.24
C MET A 34 4.70 3.38 1.55
N PHE A 35 5.55 4.12 0.84
CA PHE A 35 6.99 4.16 1.10
C PHE A 35 7.28 4.65 2.52
N GLU A 36 6.66 5.74 2.97
CA GLU A 36 6.85 6.26 4.33
C GLU A 36 6.38 5.26 5.41
N ILE A 37 5.25 4.59 5.22
CA ILE A 37 4.75 3.56 6.14
C ILE A 37 5.76 2.41 6.27
N LEU A 38 6.25 1.91 5.14
CA LEU A 38 7.19 0.79 5.10
C LEU A 38 8.57 1.14 5.65
N MET A 39 9.07 2.35 5.37
CA MET A 39 10.32 2.85 5.96
C MET A 39 10.21 2.87 7.49
N GLN A 40 9.11 3.42 8.01
CA GLN A 40 8.85 3.47 9.46
C GLN A 40 8.72 2.07 10.07
N GLN A 41 8.08 1.13 9.38
CA GLN A 41 7.97 -0.26 9.83
C GLN A 41 9.35 -0.91 10.03
N ASN A 42 10.33 -0.53 9.22
CA ASN A 42 11.72 -1.00 9.32
C ASN A 42 12.61 -0.13 10.21
N GLY A 43 12.05 0.85 10.94
CA GLY A 43 12.82 1.79 11.77
C GLY A 43 13.71 2.76 10.97
N ALA A 44 13.47 2.88 9.67
CA ALA A 44 14.23 3.72 8.75
C ALA A 44 13.49 5.03 8.45
N GLN A 45 14.22 6.02 7.93
CA GLN A 45 13.73 7.35 7.59
C GLN A 45 14.41 7.88 6.32
N ILE A 46 13.90 8.98 5.74
CA ILE A 46 14.53 9.66 4.59
C ILE A 46 15.69 10.57 5.00
N PHE A 47 15.73 10.96 6.29
CA PHE A 47 16.83 11.67 6.93
C PHE A 47 17.39 10.82 8.07
N ASP A 48 18.70 10.85 8.27
CA ASP A 48 19.31 10.29 9.48
C ASP A 48 19.22 11.26 10.67
N ASP A 49 19.69 10.84 11.84
CA ASP A 49 19.67 11.62 13.08
C ASP A 49 20.45 12.95 13.01
N THR A 50 21.31 13.11 12.00
CA THR A 50 22.08 14.35 11.74
C THR A 50 21.43 15.23 10.68
N GLY A 51 20.30 14.82 10.12
CA GLY A 51 19.59 15.53 9.05
C GLY A 51 20.15 15.29 7.65
N ARG A 52 21.02 14.29 7.44
CA ARG A 52 21.52 13.95 6.10
C ARG A 52 20.49 13.14 5.34
N ILE A 53 20.40 13.38 4.03
CA ILE A 53 19.52 12.63 3.14
C ILE A 53 20.05 11.22 2.97
N VAL A 54 19.23 10.22 3.29
CA VAL A 54 19.56 8.78 3.20
C VAL A 54 18.56 7.99 2.35
N ILE A 55 17.83 8.65 1.45
CA ILE A 55 16.82 8.03 0.58
C ILE A 55 17.36 6.91 -0.35
N ASN A 56 18.68 6.81 -0.52
CA ASN A 56 19.32 5.78 -1.35
C ASN A 56 19.95 4.61 -0.53
N SER A 57 19.65 4.53 0.77
CA SER A 57 20.16 3.51 1.68
C SER A 57 19.70 2.08 1.31
N SER A 58 20.30 1.07 1.95
CA SER A 58 19.89 -0.33 1.82
C SER A 58 18.41 -0.52 2.16
N GLU A 59 17.98 0.08 3.26
CA GLU A 59 16.61 -0.03 3.79
C GLU A 59 15.62 0.58 2.80
N ALA A 60 15.92 1.76 2.26
CA ALA A 60 15.09 2.39 1.24
C ALA A 60 14.98 1.54 -0.04
N ARG A 61 16.07 0.88 -0.45
CA ARG A 61 16.06 -0.02 -1.61
C ARG A 61 15.24 -1.28 -1.36
N GLU A 62 15.30 -1.85 -0.15
CA GLU A 62 14.47 -3.00 0.23
C GLU A 62 12.98 -2.64 0.22
N VAL A 63 12.62 -1.48 0.80
CA VAL A 63 11.25 -0.98 0.78
C VAL A 63 10.75 -0.74 -0.65
N LEU A 64 11.55 -0.08 -1.50
CA LEU A 64 11.18 0.14 -2.90
C LEU A 64 11.07 -1.18 -3.67
N SER A 65 11.89 -2.18 -3.35
CA SER A 65 11.80 -3.52 -3.94
C SER A 65 10.51 -4.21 -3.54
N LEU A 66 10.06 -4.08 -2.28
CA LEU A 66 8.76 -4.57 -1.84
C LEU A 66 7.59 -3.85 -2.55
N ILE A 67 7.64 -2.52 -2.66
CA ILE A 67 6.62 -1.75 -3.40
C ILE A 67 6.56 -2.21 -4.86
N LYS A 68 7.71 -2.46 -5.49
CA LYS A 68 7.78 -3.02 -6.84
C LYS A 68 7.11 -4.39 -6.90
N ARG A 69 7.37 -5.28 -5.94
CA ARG A 69 6.72 -6.60 -5.87
C ARG A 69 5.20 -6.51 -5.73
N LEU A 70 4.70 -5.56 -4.93
CA LEU A 70 3.26 -5.30 -4.81
C LEU A 70 2.65 -4.84 -6.14
N LEU A 71 3.31 -3.93 -6.85
CA LEU A 71 2.86 -3.46 -8.16
C LEU A 71 2.90 -4.57 -9.21
N ASP A 72 3.99 -5.35 -9.25
CA ASP A 72 4.21 -6.41 -10.23
C ASP A 72 3.28 -7.62 -10.01
N SER A 73 2.78 -7.85 -8.79
CA SER A 73 1.86 -8.95 -8.51
C SER A 73 0.45 -8.74 -9.05
N GLY A 74 0.12 -7.52 -9.50
CA GLY A 74 -1.16 -7.17 -10.09
C GLY A 74 -2.30 -6.96 -9.07
N ILE A 75 -2.02 -7.06 -7.77
CA ILE A 75 -3.02 -6.93 -6.69
C ILE A 75 -3.33 -5.47 -6.34
N CYS A 76 -2.70 -4.50 -7.00
CA CYS A 76 -2.88 -3.07 -6.73
C CYS A 76 -3.98 -2.45 -7.59
N TYR A 77 -4.86 -1.66 -6.97
CA TYR A 77 -5.80 -0.78 -7.63
C TYR A 77 -5.20 0.63 -7.78
N GLY A 78 -5.36 1.23 -8.96
CA GLY A 78 -4.71 2.49 -9.31
C GLY A 78 -5.26 3.77 -8.66
N ALA A 79 -6.20 3.67 -7.71
CA ALA A 79 -6.74 4.85 -7.02
C ALA A 79 -5.73 5.51 -6.08
N ARG A 80 -5.90 6.82 -5.90
CA ARG A 80 -5.18 7.58 -4.90
C ARG A 80 -5.90 7.48 -3.55
N PRO A 81 -5.24 7.02 -2.47
CA PRO A 81 -5.82 7.03 -1.13
C PRO A 81 -6.37 8.42 -0.75
N GLY A 82 -7.56 8.44 -0.16
CA GLY A 82 -8.27 9.65 0.26
C GLY A 82 -9.08 10.38 -0.82
N THR A 83 -9.18 9.85 -2.05
CA THR A 83 -10.08 10.41 -3.09
C THR A 83 -11.46 9.73 -3.06
N LEU A 84 -12.44 10.33 -3.73
CA LEU A 84 -13.77 9.73 -3.92
C LEU A 84 -13.71 8.38 -4.63
N GLU A 85 -12.82 8.21 -5.61
CA GLU A 85 -12.60 6.94 -6.30
C GLU A 85 -12.14 5.85 -5.33
N TYR A 86 -11.18 6.17 -4.47
CA TYR A 86 -10.68 5.24 -3.46
C TYR A 86 -11.78 4.85 -2.45
N LEU A 87 -12.55 5.82 -1.95
CA LEU A 87 -13.67 5.57 -1.05
C LEU A 87 -14.77 4.73 -1.71
N ALA A 88 -15.09 5.02 -2.98
CA ALA A 88 -16.03 4.22 -3.75
C ALA A 88 -15.52 2.79 -3.94
N GLY A 89 -14.21 2.62 -4.20
CA GLY A 89 -13.55 1.32 -4.34
C GLY A 89 -13.62 0.45 -3.09
N LEU A 90 -13.49 1.06 -1.91
CA LEU A 90 -13.68 0.38 -0.62
C LEU A 90 -15.16 0.00 -0.39
N LYS A 91 -16.09 0.81 -0.88
CA LYS A 91 -17.55 0.60 -0.70
C LYS A 91 -18.15 -0.43 -1.65
N ASN A 92 -17.60 -0.59 -2.84
CA ASN A 92 -18.12 -1.48 -3.89
C ASN A 92 -17.26 -2.74 -4.10
N ASP A 93 -16.48 -3.11 -3.09
CA ASP A 93 -15.62 -4.30 -3.07
C ASP A 93 -14.52 -4.34 -4.15
N THR A 94 -14.19 -3.20 -4.76
CA THR A 94 -13.06 -3.12 -5.71
C THR A 94 -11.71 -3.15 -4.97
N ILE A 95 -11.68 -2.71 -3.71
CA ILE A 95 -10.47 -2.64 -2.87
C ILE A 95 -10.74 -3.35 -1.55
N ALA A 96 -10.01 -4.44 -1.28
CA ALA A 96 -10.25 -5.28 -0.09
C ALA A 96 -9.67 -4.70 1.21
N THR A 97 -8.56 -3.96 1.13
CA THR A 97 -7.84 -3.48 2.31
C THR A 97 -7.34 -2.04 2.16
N TYR A 98 -6.97 -1.45 3.29
CA TYR A 98 -6.35 -0.14 3.36
C TYR A 98 -5.15 -0.20 4.31
N ALA A 99 -3.97 0.15 3.81
CA ALA A 99 -2.76 0.31 4.62
C ALA A 99 -2.57 1.79 4.95
N THR A 100 -3.22 2.26 6.02
CA THR A 100 -3.13 3.65 6.48
C THR A 100 -3.41 3.77 7.98
N ALA A 101 -3.38 4.99 8.50
CA ALA A 101 -3.56 5.29 9.91
C ALA A 101 -4.94 4.85 10.44
N VAL A 102 -4.97 4.45 11.72
CA VAL A 102 -6.14 3.83 12.38
C VAL A 102 -7.41 4.70 12.37
N TRP A 103 -7.26 6.03 12.36
CA TRP A 103 -8.40 6.96 12.30
C TRP A 103 -9.25 6.78 11.04
N PHE A 104 -8.66 6.28 9.95
CA PHE A 104 -9.37 6.06 8.70
C PHE A 104 -10.47 5.00 8.82
N GLY A 105 -10.36 4.09 9.79
CA GLY A 105 -11.42 3.13 10.09
C GLY A 105 -12.74 3.80 10.54
N GLY A 106 -12.68 5.01 11.11
CA GLY A 106 -13.87 5.81 11.38
C GLY A 106 -14.51 6.33 10.10
N THR A 107 -13.71 6.87 9.18
CA THR A 107 -14.16 7.39 7.88
C THR A 107 -14.90 6.34 7.05
N ILE A 108 -14.43 5.10 7.05
CA ILE A 108 -15.08 4.00 6.31
C ILE A 108 -16.46 3.67 6.90
N LYS A 109 -16.62 3.70 8.23
CA LYS A 109 -17.91 3.40 8.88
C LYS A 109 -18.97 4.46 8.59
N ASP A 110 -18.54 5.69 8.35
CA ASP A 110 -19.42 6.84 8.15
C ASP A 110 -19.81 7.07 6.67
N THR A 111 -19.24 6.30 5.72
CA THR A 111 -19.42 6.46 4.26
C THR A 111 -20.26 5.34 3.65
#